data_AF-A0A4Q4BWS3-F1
#
_entry.id   AF-A0A4Q4BWS3-F1
#
_cell.length_a   1.000
_cell.length_b   1.000
_cell.length_c   1.000
_cell.angle_alpha   90.00
_cell.angle_beta   90.00
_cell.angle_gamma   90.00
#
_symmetry.space_group_name_H-M   'P 1'
#
loop_
_entity.id
_entity.type
_entity.pdbx_description
1 polymer ?
#
loop_
_entity_poly.entity_id
_entity_poly.type
_entity_poly.pdbx_seq_one_letter_code
_entity_poly.pdbx_strand_id
1 'polypeptide(L)'
;MRLLPCLAFALLLAAPGVEASRLPPDVMAYAARHDRCDHWRGEASDDPGRAAEVRRAVTRECRGSDAALARLLRRYARNKAVTKHLESYDLQIER
;
A
#
# COMPACT_ATOMS: atom_id res chain seq x y z
N MET A 1 61.25 -7.40 -19.53
CA MET A 1 59.97 -8.06 -19.18
C MET A 1 59.01 -6.95 -18.75
N ARG A 2 57.89 -6.62 -19.44
CA ARG A 2 56.59 -7.35 -19.46
C ARG A 2 56.25 -7.84 -18.03
N LEU A 3 55.17 -7.49 -17.34
CA LEU A 3 53.82 -6.94 -17.64
C LEU A 3 53.46 -5.94 -16.50
N LEU A 4 52.30 -5.26 -16.35
CA LEU A 4 51.05 -5.04 -17.11
C LEU A 4 50.39 -3.76 -16.49
N PRO A 5 49.80 -2.79 -17.22
CA PRO A 5 48.95 -1.78 -16.59
C PRO A 5 47.59 -2.41 -16.25
N CYS A 6 47.24 -2.45 -14.96
CA CYS A 6 45.87 -2.77 -14.53
C CYS A 6 44.94 -1.60 -14.87
N LEU A 7 44.53 -1.54 -16.14
CA LEU A 7 43.36 -0.79 -16.59
C LEU A 7 42.14 -1.39 -15.89
N ALA A 8 41.80 -0.84 -14.74
CA ALA A 8 40.55 -1.12 -14.04
C ALA A 8 39.41 -0.60 -14.91
N PHE A 9 38.92 -1.45 -15.82
CA PHE A 9 37.77 -1.19 -16.65
C PHE A 9 36.53 -1.18 -15.76
N ALA A 10 36.26 -0.01 -15.17
CA ALA A 10 35.08 0.24 -14.36
C ALA A 10 33.85 0.18 -15.27
N LEU A 11 33.35 -1.03 -15.47
CA LEU A 11 32.11 -1.29 -16.18
C LEU A 11 30.96 -0.75 -15.32
N LEU A 12 30.60 0.52 -15.52
CA LEU A 12 29.35 1.07 -15.01
C LEU A 12 28.21 0.31 -15.69
N LEU A 13 27.75 -0.74 -15.02
CA LEU A 13 26.45 -1.34 -15.23
C LEU A 13 25.41 -0.28 -14.87
N ALA A 14 25.03 0.51 -15.86
CA ALA A 14 23.82 1.32 -15.82
C ALA A 14 22.63 0.36 -15.78
N ALA A 15 22.28 -0.10 -14.57
CA ALA A 15 21.06 -0.83 -14.34
C ALA A 15 19.90 0.05 -14.83
N PRO A 16 19.01 -0.45 -15.72
CA PRO A 16 17.82 0.30 -16.06
C PRO A 16 17.03 0.52 -14.78
N GLY A 17 16.84 1.79 -14.41
CA GLY A 17 15.98 2.12 -13.28
C GLY A 17 14.62 1.49 -13.53
N VAL A 18 14.18 0.64 -12.61
CA VAL A 18 12.78 0.25 -12.57
C VAL A 18 12.02 1.51 -12.23
N GLU A 19 11.50 2.18 -13.27
CA GLU A 19 10.56 3.28 -13.14
C GLU A 19 9.37 2.72 -12.35
N ALA A 20 9.38 2.96 -11.04
CA ALA A 20 8.37 2.47 -10.13
C ALA A 20 7.08 3.22 -10.46
N SER A 21 6.31 2.65 -11.41
CA SER A 21 5.07 3.20 -11.95
C SER A 21 4.17 3.61 -10.80
N ARG A 22 4.15 4.91 -10.50
CA ARG A 22 3.46 5.43 -9.32
C ARG A 22 1.99 5.04 -9.40
N LEU A 23 1.47 4.54 -8.28
CA LEU A 23 0.07 4.18 -8.20
C LEU A 23 -0.82 5.41 -8.52
N PRO A 24 -1.99 5.21 -9.15
CA PRO A 24 -2.93 6.29 -9.40
C PRO A 24 -3.28 7.07 -8.11
N PRO A 25 -3.49 8.39 -8.18
CA PRO A 25 -3.73 9.20 -6.98
C PRO A 25 -4.93 8.75 -6.12
N ASP A 26 -5.98 8.19 -6.71
CA ASP A 26 -7.13 7.65 -5.98
C ASP A 26 -6.83 6.31 -5.30
N VAL A 27 -5.92 5.51 -5.84
CA VAL A 27 -5.38 4.30 -5.22
C VAL A 27 -4.46 4.66 -4.04
N MET A 28 -3.58 5.66 -4.20
CA MET A 28 -2.75 6.16 -3.10
C MET A 28 -3.60 6.77 -1.96
N ALA A 29 -4.65 7.53 -2.32
CA ALA A 29 -5.57 8.11 -1.33
C ALA A 29 -6.41 7.04 -0.60
N TYR A 30 -6.74 5.93 -1.28
CA TYR A 30 -7.34 4.76 -0.64
C TYR A 30 -6.37 4.08 0.32
N ALA A 31 -5.14 3.78 -0.11
CA ALA A 31 -4.11 3.14 0.72
C ALA A 31 -3.86 3.93 2.00
N ALA A 32 -3.55 5.23 1.89
CA ALA A 32 -3.31 6.11 3.04
C ALA A 32 -4.50 6.23 4.00
N ARG A 33 -5.73 5.95 3.53
CA ARG A 33 -6.94 5.87 4.38
C ARG A 33 -7.09 4.49 5.02
N HIS A 34 -6.79 3.41 4.28
CA HIS A 34 -6.75 2.05 4.80
C HIS A 34 -5.74 1.93 5.95
N ASP A 35 -4.54 2.50 5.80
CA ASP A 35 -3.49 2.51 6.83
C ASP A 35 -3.98 3.12 8.16
N ARG A 36 -4.80 4.19 8.10
CA ARG A 36 -5.42 4.78 9.30
C ARG A 36 -6.49 3.90 9.91
N CYS A 37 -7.30 3.22 9.09
CA CYS A 37 -8.26 2.23 9.56
C CYS A 37 -7.55 1.07 10.28
N ASP A 38 -6.51 0.51 9.65
CA ASP A 38 -5.74 -0.62 10.18
C ASP A 38 -4.97 -0.29 11.46
N HIS A 39 -4.43 0.93 11.57
CA HIS A 39 -3.90 1.43 12.84
C HIS A 39 -4.94 1.27 13.96
N TRP A 40 -6.17 1.77 13.80
CA TRP A 40 -7.19 1.64 14.85
C TRP A 40 -7.74 0.21 15.02
N ARG A 41 -7.73 -0.63 13.97
CA ARG A 41 -8.10 -2.05 14.08
C ARG A 41 -7.11 -2.85 14.93
N GLY A 42 -5.83 -2.47 14.92
CA GLY A 42 -4.78 -3.08 15.75
C GLY A 42 -4.80 -2.67 17.23
N GLU A 43 -5.59 -1.66 17.60
CA GLU A 43 -5.56 -0.99 18.92
C GLU A 43 -6.58 -1.56 19.94
N ALA A 44 -6.94 -2.83 19.82
CA ALA A 44 -7.89 -3.46 20.73
C ALA A 44 -7.42 -3.39 22.21
N SER A 45 -8.36 -3.18 23.14
CA SER A 45 -8.07 -3.02 24.56
C SER A 45 -9.23 -3.52 25.42
N ASP A 46 -8.90 -4.09 26.58
CA ASP A 46 -9.87 -4.52 27.59
C ASP A 46 -10.32 -3.37 28.52
N ASP A 47 -9.60 -2.24 28.55
CA ASP A 47 -10.05 -1.06 29.30
C ASP A 47 -11.34 -0.49 28.66
N PRO A 48 -12.46 -0.36 29.40
CA PRO A 48 -13.73 0.05 28.82
C PRO A 48 -13.72 1.43 28.14
N GLY A 49 -12.89 2.36 28.64
CA GLY A 49 -12.75 3.70 28.09
C GLY A 49 -12.02 3.68 26.75
N ARG A 50 -10.82 3.09 26.73
CA ARG A 50 -10.01 2.87 25.53
C ARG A 50 -10.77 2.06 24.49
N ALA A 51 -11.44 0.97 24.88
CA ALA A 51 -12.24 0.15 23.98
C ALA A 51 -13.36 0.95 23.30
N ALA A 52 -14.00 1.87 24.04
CA ALA A 52 -15.04 2.74 23.48
C ALA A 52 -14.47 3.82 22.53
N GLU A 53 -13.26 4.31 22.77
CA GLU A 53 -12.54 5.20 21.85
C GLU A 53 -12.18 4.47 20.55
N VAL A 54 -11.54 3.30 20.65
CA VAL A 54 -11.10 2.47 19.53
C VAL A 54 -12.27 2.13 18.61
N ARG A 55 -13.40 1.64 19.16
CA ARG A 55 -14.60 1.35 18.35
C ARG A 55 -15.12 2.58 17.58
N ARG A 56 -15.10 3.77 18.18
CA ARG A 56 -15.49 5.02 17.47
C ARG A 56 -14.50 5.40 16.38
N ALA A 57 -13.20 5.20 16.62
CA ALA A 57 -12.16 5.50 15.66
C ALA A 57 -12.21 4.54 14.45
N VAL A 58 -12.30 3.22 14.68
CA VAL A 58 -12.57 2.20 13.65
C VAL A 58 -13.81 2.56 12.84
N THR A 59 -14.94 2.87 13.50
CA THR A 59 -16.20 3.26 12.82
C THR A 59 -16.02 4.49 11.91
N ARG A 60 -15.15 5.43 12.26
CA ARG A 60 -14.91 6.68 11.52
C ARG A 60 -13.90 6.48 10.38
N GLU A 61 -12.76 5.88 10.66
CA GLU A 61 -11.67 5.73 9.69
C GLU A 61 -11.94 4.63 8.66
N CYS A 62 -12.68 3.56 9.03
CA CYS A 62 -12.93 2.42 8.15
C CYS A 62 -14.17 2.56 7.25
N ARG A 63 -15.23 3.27 7.68
CA ARG A 63 -16.54 3.33 6.97
C ARG A 63 -16.44 3.71 5.48
N GLY A 64 -16.97 2.90 4.57
CA GLY A 64 -16.90 3.08 3.12
C GLY A 64 -15.60 2.61 2.47
N SER A 65 -14.68 1.98 3.19
CA SER A 65 -13.48 1.33 2.64
C SER A 65 -13.82 0.16 1.71
N ASP A 66 -14.76 -0.70 2.10
CA ASP A 66 -15.13 -1.90 1.32
C ASP A 66 -15.75 -1.49 -0.02
N ALA A 67 -16.66 -0.51 0.04
CA ALA A 67 -17.27 0.11 -1.14
C ALA A 67 -16.26 0.88 -2.00
N ALA A 68 -15.22 1.49 -1.40
CA ALA A 68 -14.15 2.17 -2.13
C ALA A 68 -13.23 1.18 -2.85
N LEU A 69 -12.83 0.09 -2.19
CA LEU A 69 -12.01 -0.96 -2.78
C LEU A 69 -12.72 -1.62 -3.96
N ALA A 70 -13.98 -2.02 -3.78
CA ALA A 70 -14.79 -2.61 -4.85
C ALA A 70 -14.95 -1.64 -6.05
N ARG A 71 -15.06 -0.33 -5.81
CA ARG A 71 -15.10 0.69 -6.86
C ARG A 71 -13.76 0.81 -7.60
N LEU A 72 -12.64 0.79 -6.88
CA LEU A 72 -11.30 0.87 -7.47
C LEU A 72 -10.95 -0.37 -8.30
N LEU A 73 -11.27 -1.57 -7.79
CA LEU A 73 -11.11 -2.83 -8.53
C LEU A 73 -11.88 -2.81 -9.86
N ARG A 74 -13.13 -2.32 -9.87
CA ARG A 74 -13.89 -2.13 -11.12
C ARG A 74 -13.27 -1.08 -12.04
N ARG A 75 -12.83 0.07 -11.51
CA ARG A 75 -12.19 1.15 -12.29
C ARG A 75 -10.90 0.69 -12.96
N TYR A 76 -10.08 -0.08 -12.25
CA TYR A 76 -8.75 -0.49 -12.68
C TYR A 76 -8.66 -1.90 -13.26
N ALA A 77 -9.79 -2.59 -13.50
CA ALA A 77 -9.85 -3.99 -13.93
C ALA A 77 -8.95 -4.39 -15.13
N ARG A 78 -8.58 -3.45 -16.02
CA ARG A 78 -7.65 -3.70 -17.15
C ARG A 78 -6.17 -3.42 -16.84
N ASN A 79 -5.85 -2.80 -15.71
CA ASN A 79 -4.49 -2.50 -15.24
C ASN A 79 -4.05 -3.55 -14.22
N LYS A 80 -3.41 -4.62 -14.70
CA LYS A 80 -2.98 -5.76 -13.86
C LYS A 80 -2.12 -5.37 -12.65
N ALA A 81 -1.27 -4.35 -12.78
CA ALA A 81 -0.40 -3.91 -11.68
C ALA A 81 -1.20 -3.26 -10.55
N VAL A 82 -2.14 -2.38 -10.90
CA VAL A 82 -3.03 -1.72 -9.93
C VAL A 82 -4.04 -2.70 -9.34
N THR A 83 -4.64 -3.58 -10.15
CA THR A 83 -5.57 -4.61 -9.63
C THR A 83 -4.88 -5.52 -8.63
N LYS A 84 -3.67 -6.04 -8.93
CA LYS A 84 -2.91 -6.88 -8.00
C LYS A 84 -2.57 -6.18 -6.67
N HIS A 85 -2.32 -4.86 -6.71
CA HIS A 85 -2.10 -4.07 -5.50
C HIS A 85 -3.40 -3.83 -4.71
N LEU A 86 -4.54 -3.67 -5.38
CA LEU A 86 -5.84 -3.55 -4.72
C LEU A 86 -6.31 -4.89 -4.12
N GLU A 87 -6.01 -6.02 -4.78
CA GLU A 87 -6.35 -7.37 -4.33
C GLU A 87 -5.57 -7.83 -3.08
N SER A 88 -4.54 -7.09 -2.62
CA SER A 88 -3.87 -7.39 -1.34
C SER A 88 -4.58 -6.84 -0.10
N TYR A 89 -5.62 -6.01 -0.27
CA TYR A 89 -6.43 -5.49 0.83
C TYR A 89 -7.63 -6.39 1.12
N ASP A 90 -8.03 -6.49 2.38
CA ASP A 90 -9.26 -7.18 2.78
C ASP A 90 -10.50 -6.44 2.22
N LEU A 91 -11.44 -7.22 1.67
CA LEU A 91 -12.67 -6.75 1.05
C LEU A 91 -13.77 -6.40 2.06
N GLN A 92 -13.62 -6.79 3.33
CA GLN A 92 -14.69 -6.77 4.34
C GLN A 92 -14.18 -6.35 5.73
N ILE A 93 -13.75 -5.09 5.87
CA ILE A 93 -13.14 -4.54 7.09
C ILE A 93 -14.09 -3.75 8.00
N GLU A 94 -15.32 -3.48 7.56
CA GLU A 94 -16.28 -2.58 8.24
C GLU A 94 -17.23 -3.28 9.23
N ARG A 95 -16.76 -4.33 9.91
CA ARG A 95 -17.59 -5.20 10.77
C ARG A 95 -17.59 -4.80 12.24
#